data_AF-A0AA91E9P9-F1
#
_entry.id   AF-A0AA91E9P9-F1
#
_cell.length_a   1.000
_cell.length_b   1.000
_cell.length_c   1.000
_cell.angle_alpha   90.00
_cell.angle_beta   90.00
_cell.angle_gamma   90.00
#
_symmetry.space_group_name_H-M   'P 1'
#
loop_
_entity.id
_entity.type
_entity.pdbx_description
1 polymer ?
#
loop_
_entity_poly.entity_id
_entity_poly.type
_entity_poly.pdbx_seq_one_letter_code
_entity_poly.pdbx_strand_id
1 'polypeptide(L)'
;MNEEIKNAGMPPHSDFWHQSIYMADKKVKEALSDTPATDAFTREWMAKGVDALAAKYTNMIETMHPDTIAYGALKQEFESVIKEANKFAAQLRKGINDAQ
;
A
#
# COMPACT_ATOMS: atom_id res chain seq x y z
N MET A 1 53.34 13.93 -18.39
CA MET A 1 52.05 14.13 -17.72
C MET A 1 51.78 15.63 -17.81
N ASN A 2 50.94 16.05 -18.75
CA ASN A 2 50.91 17.42 -19.25
C ASN A 2 50.44 18.40 -18.17
N GLU A 3 51.22 19.47 -17.98
CA GLU A 3 50.98 20.61 -17.09
C GLU A 3 49.58 21.23 -17.26
N GLU A 4 48.96 21.05 -18.42
CA GLU A 4 47.58 21.45 -18.74
C GLU A 4 46.53 20.81 -17.82
N ILE A 5 46.76 19.59 -17.33
CA ILE A 5 45.82 18.89 -16.43
C ILE A 5 45.89 19.46 -15.00
N LYS A 6 47.02 20.05 -14.61
CA LYS A 6 47.19 20.69 -13.29
C LYS A 6 46.68 22.14 -13.27
N ASN A 7 46.78 22.87 -14.38
CA ASN A 7 46.30 24.26 -14.50
C ASN A 7 44.81 24.39 -14.83
N ALA A 8 44.18 23.31 -15.29
CA ALA A 8 42.72 23.22 -15.34
C ALA A 8 42.21 22.92 -13.93
N GLY A 9 42.16 23.94 -13.06
CA GLY A 9 41.29 23.88 -11.88
C GLY A 9 39.94 23.30 -12.30
N MET A 10 39.35 22.41 -11.47
CA MET A 10 38.16 21.60 -11.78
C MET A 10 37.28 22.29 -12.83
N PRO A 11 37.03 21.63 -13.97
CA PRO A 11 36.38 22.30 -15.10
C PRO A 11 35.06 22.93 -14.63
N PRO A 12 34.63 24.06 -15.22
CA PRO A 12 33.35 24.74 -14.89
C PRO A 12 32.11 23.83 -15.05
N HIS A 13 32.33 22.59 -15.48
CA HIS A 13 31.42 21.45 -15.50
C HIS A 13 31.08 20.82 -14.15
N SER A 14 31.74 21.16 -13.02
CA SER A 14 31.26 20.68 -11.71
C SER A 14 29.82 21.10 -11.49
N ASP A 15 29.49 22.34 -11.84
CA ASP A 15 28.16 22.91 -11.67
C ASP A 15 27.13 22.20 -12.55
N PHE A 16 27.51 21.80 -13.77
CA PHE A 16 26.66 21.00 -14.65
C PHE A 16 26.33 19.63 -14.07
N TRP A 17 27.33 18.92 -13.52
CA TRP A 17 27.10 17.61 -12.88
C TRP A 17 26.27 17.73 -11.61
N HIS A 18 26.57 18.71 -10.75
CA HIS A 18 25.80 18.96 -9.53
C HIS A 18 24.35 19.36 -9.87
N GLN A 19 24.14 20.20 -10.87
CA GLN A 19 22.82 20.60 -11.31
C GLN A 19 22.05 19.45 -11.95
N SER A 20 22.71 18.60 -12.76
CA SER A 20 22.10 17.40 -13.32
C SER A 20 21.66 16.42 -12.23
N ILE A 21 22.50 16.16 -11.22
CA ILE A 21 22.20 15.28 -10.10
C ILE A 21 21.07 15.88 -9.24
N TYR A 22 21.13 17.17 -8.94
CA TYR A 22 20.09 17.88 -8.20
C TYR A 22 18.73 17.82 -8.91
N MET A 23 18.70 18.04 -10.22
CA MET A 23 17.46 18.00 -11.00
C MET A 23 16.91 16.57 -11.13
N ALA A 24 17.77 15.55 -11.21
CA ALA A 24 17.36 14.16 -11.20
C ALA A 24 16.75 13.78 -9.84
N ASP A 25 17.41 14.12 -8.74
CA ASP A 25 16.93 13.87 -7.38
C ASP A 25 15.62 14.61 -7.08
N LYS A 26 15.50 15.86 -7.56
CA LYS A 26 14.25 16.64 -7.50
C LYS A 26 13.11 15.95 -8.25
N LYS A 27 13.33 15.51 -9.50
CA LYS A 27 12.31 14.80 -10.28
C LYS A 27 11.88 13.48 -9.64
N VAL A 28 12.83 12.74 -9.05
CA VAL A 28 12.55 11.51 -8.30
C VAL A 28 11.70 11.82 -7.06
N LYS A 29 12.07 12.85 -6.30
CA LYS A 29 11.30 13.30 -5.13
C LYS A 29 9.90 13.76 -5.49
N GLU A 30 9.73 14.51 -6.58
CA GLU A 30 8.43 14.95 -7.10
C GLU A 30 7.57 13.74 -7.51
N ALA A 31 8.13 12.78 -8.25
CA ALA A 31 7.42 11.55 -8.62
C ALA A 31 7.03 10.69 -7.41
N LEU A 32 7.89 10.62 -6.39
CA LEU A 32 7.59 9.93 -5.13
C LEU A 32 6.57 10.69 -4.27
N SER A 33 6.57 12.03 -4.30
CA SER A 33 5.58 12.85 -3.60
C SER A 33 4.22 12.89 -4.30
N ASP A 34 4.17 12.57 -5.59
CA ASP A 34 2.95 12.45 -6.40
C ASP A 34 2.32 11.05 -6.34
N THR A 35 3.01 10.08 -5.71
CA THR A 35 2.47 8.73 -5.46
C THR A 35 1.91 8.44 -4.04
N PRO A 36 1.24 9.38 -3.32
CA PRO A 36 0.33 9.03 -2.21
C PRO A 36 -0.83 8.15 -2.70
N ALA A 37 -1.15 8.26 -3.99
CA ALA A 37 -2.22 7.52 -4.65
C ALA A 37 -1.95 6.00 -4.75
N THR A 38 -0.69 5.57 -4.81
CA THR A 38 -0.35 4.13 -4.87
C THR A 38 -0.74 3.44 -3.56
N ASP A 39 -0.53 4.09 -2.43
CA ASP A 39 -0.88 3.57 -1.12
C ASP A 39 -2.41 3.58 -0.90
N ALA A 40 -3.11 4.68 -1.23
CA ALA A 40 -4.57 4.73 -1.13
C ALA A 40 -5.28 3.73 -2.05
N PHE A 41 -4.86 3.63 -3.32
CA PHE A 41 -5.42 2.66 -4.26
C PHE A 41 -5.12 1.22 -3.85
N THR A 42 -3.88 0.92 -3.44
CA THR A 42 -3.51 -0.43 -2.99
C THR A 42 -4.28 -0.82 -1.74
N ARG A 43 -4.46 0.09 -0.78
CA ARG A 43 -5.26 -0.13 0.42
C ARG A 43 -6.73 -0.39 0.11
N GLU A 44 -7.31 0.38 -0.82
CA GLU A 44 -8.69 0.13 -1.25
C GLU A 44 -8.82 -1.21 -1.97
N TRP A 45 -7.85 -1.59 -2.80
CA TRP A 45 -7.83 -2.90 -3.46
C TRP A 45 -7.74 -4.05 -2.45
N MET A 46 -6.85 -3.94 -1.47
CA MET A 46 -6.75 -4.90 -0.37
C MET A 46 -8.06 -4.97 0.43
N ALA A 47 -8.66 -3.82 0.76
CA ALA A 47 -9.92 -3.77 1.49
C ALA A 47 -11.06 -4.45 0.72
N LYS A 48 -11.16 -4.23 -0.59
CA LYS A 48 -12.12 -4.94 -1.46
C LYS A 48 -11.91 -6.45 -1.49
N GLY A 49 -10.66 -6.90 -1.46
CA GLY A 49 -10.35 -8.33 -1.35
C GLY A 49 -10.86 -8.95 -0.04
N VAL A 50 -10.76 -8.20 1.05
CA VAL A 50 -11.27 -8.61 2.37
C VAL A 50 -12.81 -8.55 2.42
N ASP A 51 -13.43 -7.54 1.82
CA ASP A 51 -14.89 -7.44 1.70
C ASP A 51 -15.46 -8.64 0.92
N ALA A 52 -14.77 -9.10 -0.12
CA ALA A 52 -15.17 -10.29 -0.87
C ALA A 52 -15.14 -11.58 -0.01
N LEU A 53 -14.19 -11.68 0.94
CA LEU A 53 -14.15 -12.78 1.90
C LEU A 53 -15.35 -12.72 2.85
N ALA A 54 -15.65 -11.53 3.40
CA ALA A 54 -16.82 -11.33 4.26
C ALA A 54 -18.12 -11.72 3.53
N ALA A 55 -18.29 -11.27 2.29
CA ALA A 55 -19.45 -11.61 1.46
C ALA A 55 -19.58 -13.13 1.23
N LYS A 56 -18.47 -13.84 1.04
CA LYS A 56 -18.46 -15.31 0.91
C LYS A 56 -19.01 -15.98 2.17
N TYR A 57 -18.56 -15.57 3.36
CA TYR A 57 -19.06 -16.13 4.62
C TYR A 57 -20.51 -15.75 4.91
N THR A 58 -20.94 -14.54 4.55
CA THR A 58 -22.35 -14.15 4.61
C THR A 58 -23.20 -15.07 3.76
N ASN A 59 -22.80 -15.32 2.51
CA ASN A 59 -23.51 -16.25 1.64
C ASN A 59 -23.52 -17.68 2.21
N MET A 60 -22.41 -18.14 2.80
CA MET A 60 -22.37 -19.44 3.49
C MET A 60 -23.37 -19.52 4.63
N ILE A 61 -23.56 -18.48 5.43
CA ILE A 61 -24.60 -18.45 6.49
C ILE A 61 -26.00 -18.50 5.86
N GLU A 62 -26.26 -17.68 4.85
CA GLU A 62 -27.58 -17.57 4.20
C GLU A 62 -28.01 -18.86 3.50
N THR A 63 -27.06 -19.61 2.95
CA THR A 63 -27.32 -20.85 2.21
C THR A 63 -27.25 -22.10 3.09
N MET A 64 -26.79 -22.00 4.33
CA MET A 64 -26.63 -23.15 5.23
C MET A 64 -27.99 -23.65 5.72
N HIS A 65 -28.27 -24.94 5.53
CA HIS A 65 -29.51 -25.54 6.03
C HIS A 65 -29.49 -25.59 7.56
N PRO A 66 -30.60 -25.27 8.25
CA PRO A 66 -30.68 -25.32 9.72
C PRO A 66 -30.33 -26.70 10.33
N ASP A 67 -30.56 -27.77 9.58
CA ASP A 67 -30.23 -29.15 10.01
C ASP A 67 -28.74 -29.51 9.85
N THR A 68 -27.89 -28.57 9.45
CA THR A 68 -26.44 -28.79 9.38
C THR A 68 -25.92 -29.14 10.76
N ILE A 69 -25.10 -30.20 10.84
CA ILE A 69 -24.44 -30.59 12.10
C ILE A 69 -23.64 -29.39 12.61
N ALA A 70 -23.85 -29.03 13.89
CA ALA A 70 -23.24 -27.87 14.52
C ALA A 70 -23.56 -26.51 13.86
N TYR A 71 -24.73 -26.37 13.22
CA TYR A 71 -25.20 -25.12 12.60
C TYR A 71 -24.95 -23.88 13.46
N GLY A 72 -25.34 -23.92 14.75
CA GLY A 72 -25.17 -22.78 15.66
C GLY A 72 -23.71 -22.37 15.85
N ALA A 73 -22.81 -23.35 16.01
CA ALA A 73 -21.37 -23.08 16.15
C ALA A 73 -20.77 -22.55 14.85
N LEU A 74 -21.10 -23.16 13.70
CA LEU A 74 -20.62 -22.71 12.39
C LEU A 74 -21.09 -21.29 12.06
N LYS A 75 -22.36 -20.97 12.35
CA LYS A 75 -22.90 -19.62 12.18
C LYS A 75 -22.16 -18.60 13.03
N GLN A 76 -21.90 -18.91 14.31
CA GLN A 76 -21.14 -18.03 15.19
C GLN A 76 -19.71 -17.80 14.71
N GLU A 77 -19.02 -18.86 14.26
CA GLU A 77 -17.66 -18.75 13.70
C GLU A 77 -17.65 -17.87 12.44
N PHE A 78 -18.58 -18.08 11.52
CA PHE A 78 -18.67 -17.27 10.31
C PHE A 78 -19.02 -15.81 10.61
N GLU A 79 -19.91 -15.54 11.56
CA GLU A 79 -20.20 -14.18 12.04
C GLU A 79 -18.97 -13.52 12.66
N SER A 80 -18.15 -14.27 13.40
CA SER A 80 -16.88 -13.77 13.96
C SER A 80 -15.91 -13.39 12.84
N VAL A 81 -15.73 -14.27 11.85
CA VAL A 81 -14.86 -14.01 10.69
C VAL A 81 -15.33 -12.79 9.89
N ILE A 82 -16.64 -12.65 9.64
CA ILE A 82 -17.21 -11.47 8.95
C ILE A 82 -16.89 -10.20 9.74
N LYS A 83 -17.06 -10.22 11.06
CA LYS A 83 -16.78 -9.06 11.92
C LYS A 83 -15.30 -8.65 11.87
N GLU A 84 -14.38 -9.61 11.93
CA GLU A 84 -12.94 -9.36 11.86
C GLU A 84 -12.52 -8.87 10.48
N ALA A 85 -13.04 -9.48 9.41
CA ALA A 85 -12.80 -9.07 8.03
C ALA A 85 -13.24 -7.60 7.80
N ASN A 86 -14.45 -7.25 8.23
CA ASN A 86 -14.96 -5.87 8.12
C ASN A 86 -14.09 -4.87 8.89
N LYS A 87 -13.62 -5.24 10.08
CA LYS A 87 -12.70 -4.40 10.88
C LYS A 87 -11.37 -4.21 10.15
N PHE A 88 -10.81 -5.27 9.58
CA PHE A 88 -9.55 -5.22 8.86
C PHE A 88 -9.65 -4.40 7.57
N ALA A 89 -10.73 -4.56 6.79
CA ALA A 89 -11.01 -3.74 5.62
C ALA A 89 -11.10 -2.24 5.97
N ALA A 90 -11.74 -1.90 7.09
CA ALA A 90 -11.79 -0.54 7.59
C ALA A 90 -10.40 0.00 7.99
N GLN A 91 -9.55 -0.83 8.60
CA GLN A 91 -8.16 -0.45 8.93
C GLN A 91 -7.32 -0.21 7.68
N LEU A 92 -7.43 -1.07 6.67
CA LEU A 92 -6.77 -0.88 5.38
C LEU A 92 -7.17 0.45 4.76
N ARG A 93 -8.46 0.79 4.73
CA ARG A 93 -8.95 2.08 4.21
C ARG A 93 -8.45 3.30 4.99
N LYS A 94 -8.31 3.19 6.31
CA LYS A 94 -7.79 4.27 7.17
C LYS A 94 -6.28 4.49 7.00
N GLY A 95 -5.53 3.45 6.65
CA GLY A 95 -4.06 3.50 6.57
C GLY A 95 -3.37 3.44 7.94
N ILE A 96 -2.05 3.29 7.94
CA ILE A 96 -1.20 3.13 9.15
C ILE A 96 -0.91 4.49 9.81
N ASN A 97 -1.92 5.34 9.98
CA ASN A 97 -1.73 6.65 10.66
C ASN A 97 -1.87 6.57 12.19
N ASP A 98 -2.23 5.41 12.75
CA ASP A 98 -2.45 5.22 14.20
C ASP A 98 -1.36 4.35 14.89
N ALA A 99 -0.23 4.08 14.23
CA ALA A 99 0.83 3.18 14.75
C ALA A 99 2.18 3.84 15.04
N GLN A 100 2.25 5.18 15.15
CA GLN A 100 3.46 5.92 15.52
C GLN A 100 3.21 6.88 16.68
#